data_AF-A0A8H5ZA85-F1
#
_entry.id   AF-A0A8H5ZA85-F1
#
_cell.length_a   1.000
_cell.length_b   1.000
_cell.length_c   1.000
_cell.angle_alpha   90.00
_cell.angle_beta   90.00
_cell.angle_gamma   90.00
#
_symmetry.space_group_name_H-M   'P 1'
#
loop_
_entity.id
_entity.type
_entity.pdbx_description
1 polymer ?
#
loop_
_entity_poly.entity_id
_entity_poly.type
_entity_poly.pdbx_seq_one_letter_code
_entity_poly.pdbx_strand_id
1 'polypeptide(L)'
;MVHEALGEAAASLVSQKNSFFELLRLFLTMYKHTRVIASVQKSYRQTSFPPRRFPRPRMRTTISSNLVPSQSLLSFSSHQFSTSTAKMVPPIAQNRTLLSNHPDKVRMLVLETDETHPDTQEETGSFGVVLGELLKKAGDEHDPQLGIETAMQYVVEPEGGKIPTLEEIQDDVHAILITGSCWDAHGDNPWILKLMQFIRDVWQNRPDIRFTGICFGHQILCRTLGSTVKPKKNGEWELSHHPIQLTKIGRELFNLPETETKIHLHQMHLDHVVNPPSPEATDLLPKDTKVHVWGTSDHTGVQGVYIRKRLFTTQGHMEFDEKLVKRQLEMRVESGSVSKEAADEAAERADWMHDGLVVAKAVLRFFHGDDDQYD
;
A
#
# COMPACT_ATOMS: atom_id res chain seq x y z
N MET A 1 54.30 7.28 -28.21
CA MET A 1 53.65 8.58 -28.48
C MET A 1 52.17 8.44 -28.88
N VAL A 2 51.78 8.11 -30.12
CA VAL A 2 50.32 8.11 -30.48
C VAL A 2 49.50 7.05 -29.73
N HIS A 3 50.04 5.85 -29.50
CA HIS A 3 49.35 4.79 -28.76
C HIS A 3 49.21 5.05 -27.24
N GLU A 4 50.13 5.79 -26.61
CA GLU A 4 50.05 6.13 -25.19
C GLU A 4 48.95 7.19 -24.94
N ALA A 5 48.90 8.23 -25.78
CA ALA A 5 47.89 9.28 -25.67
C ALA A 5 46.44 8.77 -25.79
N LEU A 6 46.23 7.72 -26.59
CA LEU A 6 44.92 7.05 -26.71
C LEU A 6 44.58 6.21 -25.46
N GLY A 7 45.57 5.60 -24.81
CA GLY A 7 45.40 4.86 -23.56
C GLY A 7 45.03 5.77 -22.38
N GLU A 8 45.72 6.91 -22.25
CA GLU A 8 45.43 7.91 -21.21
C GLU A 8 44.04 8.55 -21.41
N ALA A 9 43.65 8.85 -22.65
CA ALA A 9 42.32 9.36 -22.97
C ALA A 9 41.20 8.35 -22.62
N ALA A 10 41.40 7.06 -22.93
CA ALA A 10 40.45 6.01 -22.58
C ALA A 10 40.33 5.81 -21.06
N ALA A 11 41.45 5.81 -20.33
CA ALA A 11 41.44 5.73 -18.86
C ALA A 11 40.75 6.95 -18.22
N SER A 12 40.97 8.15 -18.75
CA SER A 12 40.28 9.37 -18.33
C SER A 12 38.76 9.29 -18.56
N LEU A 13 38.32 8.80 -19.73
CA LEU A 13 36.90 8.59 -20.04
C LEU A 13 36.23 7.55 -19.14
N VAL A 14 36.92 6.46 -18.78
CA VAL A 14 36.41 5.46 -17.82
C VAL A 14 36.34 6.06 -16.40
N SER A 15 37.36 6.82 -15.99
CA SER A 15 37.33 7.52 -14.69
C SER A 15 36.21 8.56 -14.60
N GLN A 16 35.93 9.29 -15.69
CA GLN A 16 34.81 10.24 -15.75
C GLN A 16 33.46 9.53 -15.73
N LYS A 17 33.30 8.39 -16.42
CA LYS A 17 32.07 7.57 -16.34
C LYS A 17 31.84 7.04 -14.92
N ASN A 18 32.86 6.50 -14.26
CA ASN A 18 32.73 6.01 -12.89
C ASN A 18 32.41 7.15 -11.91
N SER A 19 33.05 8.31 -12.07
CA SER A 19 32.72 9.51 -11.29
C SER A 19 31.29 10.01 -11.54
N PHE A 20 30.78 9.90 -12.77
CA PHE A 20 29.39 10.21 -13.09
C PHE A 20 28.41 9.22 -12.47
N PHE A 21 28.70 7.92 -12.45
CA PHE A 21 27.87 6.92 -11.76
C PHE A 21 27.87 7.09 -10.24
N GLU A 22 29.00 7.44 -9.63
CA GLU A 22 29.06 7.76 -8.19
C GLU A 22 28.36 9.09 -7.87
N LEU A 23 28.46 10.11 -8.73
CA LEU A 23 27.65 11.33 -8.61
C LEU A 23 26.15 11.06 -8.76
N LEU A 24 25.76 10.16 -9.67
CA LEU A 24 24.36 9.74 -9.85
C LEU A 24 23.86 8.95 -8.63
N ARG A 25 24.67 8.06 -8.05
CA ARG A 25 24.37 7.37 -6.78
C ARG A 25 24.24 8.35 -5.63
N LEU A 26 25.16 9.29 -5.47
CA LEU A 26 25.08 10.35 -4.47
C LEU A 26 23.82 11.21 -4.66
N PHE A 27 23.47 11.58 -5.90
CA PHE A 27 22.27 12.37 -6.20
C PHE A 27 20.98 11.60 -5.89
N LEU A 28 20.91 10.32 -6.25
CA LEU A 28 19.80 9.42 -5.88
C LEU A 28 19.69 9.23 -4.36
N THR A 29 20.82 9.10 -3.66
CA THR A 29 20.87 8.96 -2.19
C THR A 29 20.41 10.26 -1.50
N MET A 30 20.85 11.43 -1.98
CA MET A 30 20.36 12.73 -1.51
C MET A 30 18.86 12.92 -1.81
N TYR A 31 18.37 12.44 -2.95
CA TYR A 31 16.96 12.47 -3.30
C TYR A 31 16.12 11.56 -2.39
N LYS A 32 16.58 10.33 -2.11
CA LYS A 32 15.99 9.43 -1.09
C LYS A 32 15.90 10.13 0.28
N HIS A 33 16.99 10.71 0.78
CA HIS A 33 16.97 11.45 2.06
C HIS A 33 16.00 12.63 2.06
N THR A 34 15.81 13.32 0.93
CA THR A 34 14.86 14.43 0.83
C THR A 34 13.41 13.96 0.91
N ARG A 35 13.08 12.78 0.35
CA ARG A 35 11.76 12.12 0.54
C ARG A 35 11.50 11.75 2.01
N VAL A 36 12.50 11.18 2.70
CA VAL A 36 12.38 10.79 4.13
C VAL A 36 12.20 12.01 5.04
N ILE A 37 12.95 13.10 4.82
CA ILE A 37 12.79 14.33 5.62
C ILE A 37 11.39 14.92 5.43
N ALA A 38 10.81 14.83 4.22
CA ALA A 38 9.47 15.34 3.94
C ALA A 38 8.36 14.54 4.65
N SER A 39 8.48 13.22 4.80
CA SER A 39 7.50 12.41 5.55
C SER A 39 7.61 12.64 7.06
N VAL A 40 8.83 12.65 7.61
CA VAL A 40 9.09 12.87 9.04
C VAL A 40 8.63 14.26 9.49
N GLN A 41 8.89 15.32 8.70
CA GLN A 41 8.40 16.67 9.01
C GLN A 41 6.87 16.82 8.93
N LYS A 42 6.19 15.99 8.12
CA LYS A 42 4.73 15.98 8.00
C LYS A 42 4.07 15.36 9.24
N SER A 43 4.63 14.25 9.73
CA SER A 43 4.16 13.57 10.95
C SER A 43 4.32 14.45 12.21
N TYR A 44 5.47 15.11 12.39
CA TYR A 44 5.73 15.96 13.56
C TYR A 44 4.82 17.19 13.69
N ARG A 45 4.18 17.66 12.61
CA ARG A 45 3.30 18.84 12.64
C ARG A 45 1.87 18.56 13.11
N GLN A 46 1.48 17.29 13.27
CA GLN A 46 0.10 16.92 13.64
C GLN A 46 -0.05 16.57 15.14
N THR A 47 1.04 16.37 15.87
CA THR A 47 1.02 16.06 17.32
C THR A 47 1.35 17.27 18.20
N SER A 48 0.54 18.33 18.13
CA SER A 48 0.66 19.47 19.05
C SER A 48 -0.69 19.84 19.69
N PHE A 49 -0.90 19.39 20.94
CA PHE A 49 -2.05 19.78 21.75
C PHE A 49 -2.04 21.29 22.04
N PRO A 50 -3.22 21.96 22.09
CA PRO A 50 -3.28 23.37 22.45
C PRO A 50 -3.00 23.59 23.94
N PRO A 51 -2.32 24.68 24.33
CA PRO A 51 -2.02 24.96 25.73
C PRO A 51 -3.30 25.34 26.51
N ARG A 52 -3.51 24.71 27.67
CA ARG A 52 -4.61 25.05 28.60
C ARG A 52 -4.46 26.49 29.09
N ARG A 53 -5.53 27.29 28.93
CA ARG A 53 -5.60 28.64 29.52
C ARG A 53 -5.92 28.56 31.02
N PHE A 54 -5.09 29.19 31.84
CA PHE A 54 -5.40 29.56 33.23
C PHE A 54 -5.28 31.09 33.41
N PRO A 55 -6.01 31.70 34.36
CA PRO A 55 -6.21 33.15 34.40
C PRO A 55 -5.01 33.94 34.97
N ARG A 56 -4.85 35.17 34.51
CA ARG A 56 -3.81 36.12 34.96
C ARG A 56 -4.18 36.82 36.28
N PRO A 57 -3.22 37.08 37.17
CA PRO A 57 -3.25 38.23 38.07
C PRO A 57 -2.66 39.49 37.40
N ARG A 58 -3.10 40.67 37.86
CA ARG A 58 -2.56 42.00 37.45
C ARG A 58 -1.40 42.42 38.36
N MET A 59 -0.42 43.15 37.84
CA MET A 59 0.20 44.29 38.53
C MET A 59 0.71 45.35 37.53
N ARG A 60 1.14 46.51 38.02
CA ARG A 60 1.16 47.83 37.35
C ARG A 60 2.59 48.42 37.19
N THR A 61 2.73 49.35 36.23
CA THR A 61 3.69 50.51 36.19
C THR A 61 5.21 50.20 36.08
N THR A 62 6.11 50.96 35.42
CA THR A 62 6.06 52.31 34.76
C THR A 62 7.30 52.56 33.84
N ILE A 63 7.13 53.33 32.73
CA ILE A 63 8.01 54.37 32.11
C ILE A 63 9.54 54.04 31.91
N SER A 64 10.19 54.10 30.72
CA SER A 64 10.43 55.32 29.92
C SER A 64 11.01 55.11 28.49
N SER A 65 10.64 56.03 27.58
CA SER A 65 11.31 56.58 26.38
C SER A 65 12.65 56.03 25.83
N ASN A 66 12.71 55.80 24.49
CA ASN A 66 13.39 56.73 23.55
C ASN A 66 13.08 56.45 22.06
N LEU A 67 13.25 57.48 21.22
CA LEU A 67 13.06 57.55 19.76
C LEU A 67 14.42 57.93 19.11
N VAL A 68 14.70 57.97 17.79
CA VAL A 68 14.04 57.89 16.46
C VAL A 68 15.13 57.38 15.45
N PRO A 69 15.00 57.31 14.09
CA PRO A 69 13.86 57.35 13.16
C PRO A 69 13.86 56.22 12.09
N SER A 70 12.94 56.35 11.12
CA SER A 70 12.65 55.50 9.96
C SER A 70 13.73 55.42 8.86
N GLN A 71 13.65 54.36 8.04
CA GLN A 71 13.78 54.44 6.57
C GLN A 71 12.94 53.36 5.86
N SER A 72 12.58 53.60 4.60
CA SER A 72 11.46 52.97 3.90
C SER A 72 11.85 51.90 2.89
N LEU A 73 10.99 50.88 2.77
CA LEU A 73 10.64 50.10 1.58
C LEU A 73 11.51 50.27 0.32
N LEU A 74 12.18 49.18 -0.09
CA LEU A 74 12.43 48.87 -1.50
C LEU A 74 12.05 47.41 -1.77
N SER A 75 11.16 47.22 -2.74
CA SER A 75 10.80 45.91 -3.29
C SER A 75 11.90 45.42 -4.24
N PHE A 76 12.29 44.16 -4.12
CA PHE A 76 13.10 43.50 -5.15
C PHE A 76 12.42 42.22 -5.65
N SER A 77 12.11 42.24 -6.94
CA SER A 77 11.57 41.12 -7.70
C SER A 77 12.65 40.05 -7.88
N SER A 78 12.44 38.87 -7.30
CA SER A 78 13.25 37.69 -7.60
C SER A 78 12.88 37.18 -9.01
N HIS A 79 13.72 37.46 -10.00
CA HIS A 79 13.58 36.90 -11.33
C HIS A 79 13.63 35.37 -11.27
N GLN A 80 12.56 34.72 -11.73
CA GLN A 80 12.53 33.27 -11.91
C GLN A 80 13.44 32.89 -13.07
N PHE A 81 14.62 32.33 -12.76
CA PHE A 81 15.33 31.51 -13.73
C PHE A 81 14.61 30.16 -13.86
N SER A 82 13.66 30.11 -14.80
CA SER A 82 13.03 28.87 -15.24
C SER A 82 14.08 27.98 -15.89
N THR A 83 14.58 26.99 -15.13
CA THR A 83 15.26 25.83 -15.69
C THR A 83 14.27 24.66 -15.66
N SER A 84 13.34 24.70 -16.63
CA SER A 84 12.45 23.59 -16.93
C SER A 84 13.25 22.39 -17.43
N THR A 85 13.84 21.65 -16.50
CA THR A 85 14.16 20.25 -16.73
C THR A 85 12.84 19.49 -16.62
N ALA A 86 12.26 19.19 -17.77
CA ALA A 86 11.09 18.33 -17.83
C ALA A 86 11.44 17.03 -17.11
N LYS A 87 10.76 16.76 -15.98
CA LYS A 87 10.76 15.43 -15.39
C LYS A 87 10.35 14.48 -16.50
N MET A 88 11.17 13.47 -16.80
CA MET A 88 10.68 12.35 -17.59
C MET A 88 9.61 11.67 -16.75
N VAL A 89 8.36 12.03 -17.01
CA VAL A 89 7.20 11.25 -16.63
C VAL A 89 7.45 9.87 -17.21
N PRO A 90 7.51 8.78 -16.39
CA PRO A 90 7.53 7.43 -16.93
C PRO A 90 6.37 7.31 -17.93
N PRO A 91 6.56 6.66 -19.09
CA PRO A 91 5.52 6.62 -20.11
C PRO A 91 4.20 6.19 -19.47
N ILE A 92 3.18 7.04 -19.63
CA ILE A 92 1.82 6.84 -19.10
C ILE A 92 1.48 5.37 -19.23
N ALA A 93 1.20 4.69 -18.11
CA ALA A 93 1.11 3.24 -18.05
C ALA A 93 0.09 2.69 -19.06
N GLN A 94 0.58 2.31 -20.24
CA GLN A 94 -0.23 1.78 -21.32
C GLN A 94 -0.57 0.33 -20.99
N ASN A 95 -1.77 0.12 -20.45
CA ASN A 95 -2.47 -1.17 -20.33
C ASN A 95 -1.55 -2.37 -20.01
N ARG A 96 -1.05 -2.43 -18.76
CA ARG A 96 -0.53 -3.68 -18.18
C ARG A 96 -1.70 -4.63 -17.92
N THR A 97 -2.29 -5.15 -18.99
CA THR A 97 -3.43 -6.07 -18.93
C THR A 97 -2.94 -7.49 -19.12
N LEU A 98 -3.06 -8.33 -18.09
CA LEU A 98 -2.97 -9.78 -18.27
C LEU A 98 -4.31 -10.26 -18.84
N LEU A 99 -4.25 -10.99 -19.96
CA LEU A 99 -5.42 -11.48 -20.70
C LEU A 99 -5.49 -13.00 -20.65
N SER A 100 -6.70 -13.54 -20.73
CA SER A 100 -6.95 -14.98 -20.75
C SER A 100 -7.84 -15.38 -21.92
N ASN A 101 -7.41 -16.43 -22.61
CA ASN A 101 -8.15 -17.10 -23.68
C ASN A 101 -9.10 -18.18 -23.15
N HIS A 102 -9.18 -18.38 -21.83
CA HIS A 102 -10.11 -19.35 -21.25
C HIS A 102 -11.57 -18.88 -21.44
N PRO A 103 -12.50 -19.78 -21.82
CA PRO A 103 -13.90 -19.39 -22.08
C PRO A 103 -14.64 -18.92 -20.82
N ASP A 104 -14.23 -19.43 -19.65
CA ASP A 104 -14.71 -18.98 -18.34
C ASP A 104 -13.61 -18.21 -17.62
N LYS A 105 -13.87 -16.97 -17.19
CA LYS A 105 -12.83 -16.10 -16.66
C LYS A 105 -13.31 -15.01 -15.70
N VAL A 106 -12.48 -14.75 -14.69
CA VAL A 106 -12.61 -13.63 -13.77
C VAL A 106 -11.72 -12.49 -14.25
N ARG A 107 -12.34 -11.33 -14.51
CA ARG A 107 -11.65 -10.10 -14.90
C ARG A 107 -11.67 -9.09 -13.76
N MET A 108 -10.48 -8.64 -13.38
CA MET A 108 -10.23 -7.84 -12.19
C MET A 108 -9.61 -6.50 -12.56
N LEU A 109 -10.07 -5.42 -11.93
CA LEU A 109 -9.35 -4.15 -11.90
C LEU A 109 -8.44 -4.13 -10.66
N VAL A 110 -7.14 -4.07 -10.88
CA VAL A 110 -6.12 -3.96 -9.83
C VAL A 110 -5.77 -2.49 -9.64
N LEU A 111 -6.08 -1.94 -8.46
CA LEU A 111 -5.71 -0.60 -8.05
C LEU A 111 -4.37 -0.67 -7.31
N GLU A 112 -3.31 -0.27 -7.99
CA GLU A 112 -1.95 -0.24 -7.46
C GLU A 112 -1.77 1.03 -6.62
N THR A 113 -1.58 0.83 -5.32
CA THR A 113 -1.46 1.87 -4.28
C THR A 113 -0.02 2.13 -3.84
N ASP A 114 0.95 1.56 -4.54
CA ASP A 114 2.40 1.72 -4.31
C ASP A 114 3.20 1.20 -5.51
N GLU A 115 4.48 1.55 -5.57
CA GLU A 115 5.45 0.96 -6.50
C GLU A 115 6.25 -0.15 -5.82
N THR A 116 6.61 -1.21 -6.56
CA THR A 116 7.53 -2.23 -6.07
C THR A 116 8.95 -1.67 -5.93
N HIS A 117 9.78 -2.30 -5.09
CA HIS A 117 11.22 -1.99 -5.03
C HIS A 117 11.84 -1.97 -6.44
N PRO A 118 12.77 -1.05 -6.80
CA PRO A 118 13.31 -0.91 -8.15
C PRO A 118 13.76 -2.24 -8.78
N ASP A 119 14.53 -3.06 -8.04
CA ASP A 119 14.97 -4.37 -8.52
C ASP A 119 13.81 -5.35 -8.77
N THR A 120 12.72 -5.29 -7.98
CA THR A 120 11.51 -6.08 -8.25
C THR A 120 10.77 -5.55 -9.47
N GLN A 121 10.73 -4.23 -9.66
CA GLN A 121 10.12 -3.59 -10.83
C GLN A 121 10.88 -3.93 -12.12
N GLU A 122 12.19 -4.22 -12.04
CA GLU A 122 13.02 -4.72 -13.14
C GLU A 122 12.91 -6.25 -13.32
N GLU A 123 12.97 -7.04 -12.24
CA GLU A 123 12.96 -8.51 -12.29
C GLU A 123 11.59 -9.12 -12.62
N THR A 124 10.49 -8.53 -12.13
CA THR A 124 9.15 -9.14 -12.14
C THR A 124 8.08 -8.17 -12.62
N GLY A 125 8.10 -6.93 -12.14
CA GLY A 125 7.10 -5.91 -12.46
C GLY A 125 6.50 -5.28 -11.22
N SER A 126 5.33 -4.66 -11.38
CA SER A 126 4.58 -4.04 -10.27
C SER A 126 3.74 -5.07 -9.50
N PHE A 127 3.15 -4.66 -8.37
CA PHE A 127 2.38 -5.55 -7.50
C PHE A 127 1.22 -6.26 -8.21
N GLY A 128 0.57 -5.60 -9.18
CA GLY A 128 -0.47 -6.20 -10.00
C GLY A 128 0.03 -7.35 -10.89
N VAL A 129 1.30 -7.33 -11.32
CA VAL A 129 1.90 -8.45 -12.07
C VAL A 129 2.11 -9.64 -11.14
N VAL A 130 2.75 -9.41 -9.97
CA VAL A 130 3.00 -10.46 -8.95
C VAL A 130 1.69 -11.13 -8.53
N LEU A 131 0.66 -10.32 -8.25
CA LEU A 131 -0.67 -10.81 -7.88
C LEU A 131 -1.40 -11.50 -9.04
N GLY A 132 -1.26 -10.98 -10.25
CA GLY A 132 -1.80 -11.59 -11.46
C GLY A 132 -1.23 -12.98 -11.72
N GLU A 133 0.07 -13.18 -11.54
CA GLU A 133 0.73 -14.48 -11.67
C GLU A 133 0.27 -15.47 -10.57
N LEU A 134 0.19 -15.03 -9.32
CA LEU A 134 -0.32 -15.83 -8.21
C LEU A 134 -1.78 -16.26 -8.43
N LEU A 135 -2.64 -15.33 -8.83
CA LEU A 135 -4.05 -15.61 -9.10
C LEU A 135 -4.20 -16.49 -10.35
N LYS A 136 -3.40 -16.29 -11.40
CA LYS A 136 -3.35 -17.20 -12.56
C LYS A 136 -3.01 -18.62 -12.12
N LYS A 137 -1.99 -18.81 -11.28
CA LYS A 137 -1.66 -20.13 -10.72
C LYS A 137 -2.83 -20.72 -9.94
N ALA A 138 -3.54 -19.90 -9.15
CA ALA A 138 -4.74 -20.34 -8.44
C ALA A 138 -5.87 -20.79 -9.39
N GLY A 139 -6.01 -20.14 -10.56
CA GLY A 139 -6.99 -20.50 -11.60
C GLY A 139 -6.59 -21.71 -12.46
N ASP A 140 -5.30 -21.87 -12.75
CA ASP A 140 -4.75 -23.07 -13.38
C ASP A 140 -4.92 -24.32 -12.48
N GLU A 141 -4.93 -24.13 -11.15
CA GLU A 141 -5.17 -25.16 -10.14
C GLU A 141 -6.64 -25.22 -9.63
N HIS A 142 -7.57 -24.52 -10.29
CA HIS A 142 -9.00 -24.61 -10.02
C HIS A 142 -9.65 -25.77 -10.79
N ASP A 143 -10.78 -26.29 -10.31
CA ASP A 143 -11.56 -27.35 -11.00
C ASP A 143 -13.05 -26.95 -11.08
N PRO A 144 -13.60 -26.68 -12.29
CA PRO A 144 -12.88 -26.57 -13.55
C PRO A 144 -11.89 -25.40 -13.55
N GLN A 145 -10.87 -25.43 -14.42
CA GLN A 145 -9.90 -24.33 -14.53
C GLN A 145 -10.59 -22.99 -14.82
N LEU A 146 -10.02 -21.90 -14.30
CA LEU A 146 -10.56 -20.55 -14.48
C LEU A 146 -9.51 -19.61 -15.08
N GLY A 147 -9.93 -18.86 -16.10
CA GLY A 147 -9.11 -17.81 -16.68
C GLY A 147 -9.03 -16.59 -15.76
N ILE A 148 -7.86 -15.99 -15.67
CA ILE A 148 -7.64 -14.77 -14.89
C ILE A 148 -7.24 -13.63 -15.82
N GLU A 149 -7.93 -12.50 -15.69
CA GLU A 149 -7.52 -11.24 -16.30
C GLU A 149 -7.34 -10.15 -15.25
N THR A 150 -6.30 -9.35 -15.39
CA THR A 150 -6.06 -8.18 -14.54
C THR A 150 -5.81 -6.97 -15.42
N ALA A 151 -6.63 -5.93 -15.31
CA ALA A 151 -6.29 -4.59 -15.77
C ALA A 151 -5.70 -3.79 -14.60
N MET A 152 -4.50 -3.23 -14.74
CA MET A 152 -3.81 -2.54 -13.67
C MET A 152 -3.90 -1.01 -13.81
N GLN A 153 -4.19 -0.32 -12.72
CA GLN A 153 -4.30 1.14 -12.65
C GLN A 153 -3.58 1.66 -11.40
N TYR A 154 -2.56 2.48 -11.59
CA TYR A 154 -1.85 3.15 -10.48
C TYR A 154 -2.66 4.34 -9.97
N VAL A 155 -2.97 4.37 -8.67
CA VAL A 155 -3.94 5.33 -8.07
C VAL A 155 -3.33 6.37 -7.13
N VAL A 156 -2.02 6.35 -6.88
CA VAL A 156 -1.34 7.31 -5.98
C VAL A 156 -1.17 8.67 -6.66
N GLU A 157 -2.19 9.54 -6.57
CA GLU A 157 -2.20 10.83 -7.27
C GLU A 157 -0.99 11.75 -7.00
N PRO A 158 -0.43 11.85 -5.77
CA PRO A 158 0.78 12.65 -5.51
C PRO A 158 2.02 12.17 -6.28
N GLU A 159 2.00 10.92 -6.77
CA GLU A 159 3.09 10.27 -7.49
C GLU A 159 2.75 10.03 -8.96
N GLY A 160 1.69 10.68 -9.46
CA GLY A 160 1.29 10.66 -10.88
C GLY A 160 0.24 9.60 -11.24
N GLY A 161 -0.25 8.85 -10.25
CA GLY A 161 -1.41 7.96 -10.42
C GLY A 161 -2.72 8.72 -10.67
N LYS A 162 -3.77 7.97 -11.04
CA LYS A 162 -5.13 8.48 -11.22
C LYS A 162 -6.12 7.47 -10.66
N ILE A 163 -6.95 7.91 -9.72
CA ILE A 163 -8.12 7.14 -9.26
C ILE A 163 -9.18 7.17 -10.38
N PRO A 164 -9.70 6.02 -10.84
CA PRO A 164 -10.72 5.97 -11.90
C PRO A 164 -12.04 6.60 -11.44
N THR A 165 -12.90 6.96 -12.39
CA THR A 165 -14.30 7.31 -12.09
C THR A 165 -15.20 6.07 -12.18
N LEU A 166 -16.43 6.16 -11.68
CA LEU A 166 -17.39 5.06 -11.74
C LEU A 166 -17.71 4.64 -13.19
N GLU A 167 -17.76 5.59 -14.11
CA GLU A 167 -18.03 5.40 -15.53
C GLU A 167 -16.86 4.77 -16.29
N GLU A 168 -15.65 4.79 -15.72
CA GLU A 168 -14.47 4.11 -16.27
C GLU A 168 -14.44 2.61 -15.91
N ILE A 169 -15.36 2.16 -15.04
CA ILE A 169 -15.50 0.75 -14.64
C ILE A 169 -16.42 0.02 -15.62
N GLN A 170 -15.80 -0.71 -16.54
CA GLN A 170 -16.47 -1.46 -17.60
C GLN A 170 -17.41 -2.54 -17.03
N ASP A 171 -18.42 -2.92 -17.81
CA ASP A 171 -19.40 -3.97 -17.43
C ASP A 171 -18.76 -5.36 -17.36
N ASP A 172 -17.60 -5.56 -18.00
CA ASP A 172 -16.84 -6.82 -17.97
C ASP A 172 -15.91 -6.97 -16.74
N VAL A 173 -15.85 -5.97 -15.86
CA VAL A 173 -15.08 -6.04 -14.60
C VAL A 173 -15.93 -6.70 -13.53
N HIS A 174 -15.53 -7.91 -13.11
CA HIS A 174 -16.24 -8.70 -12.09
C HIS A 174 -15.78 -8.35 -10.66
N ALA A 175 -14.55 -7.85 -10.52
CA ALA A 175 -13.94 -7.61 -9.22
C ALA A 175 -12.91 -6.47 -9.20
N ILE A 176 -12.69 -5.91 -8.01
CA ILE A 176 -11.65 -4.91 -7.74
C ILE A 176 -10.69 -5.45 -6.68
N LEU A 177 -9.40 -5.41 -6.96
CA LEU A 177 -8.32 -5.70 -6.02
C LEU A 177 -7.59 -4.40 -5.66
N ILE A 178 -7.35 -4.18 -4.37
CA ILE A 178 -6.52 -3.06 -3.87
C ILE A 178 -5.25 -3.60 -3.21
N THR A 179 -4.08 -3.13 -3.66
CA THR A 179 -2.78 -3.65 -3.19
C THR A 179 -2.39 -3.14 -1.79
N GLY A 180 -1.23 -3.57 -1.30
CA GLY A 180 -0.55 -2.96 -0.15
C GLY A 180 -0.02 -1.55 -0.46
N SER A 181 0.45 -0.85 0.57
CA SER A 181 1.07 0.48 0.43
C SER A 181 1.98 0.83 1.59
N CYS A 182 3.01 1.65 1.33
CA CYS A 182 3.79 2.34 2.35
C CYS A 182 3.04 3.54 2.97
N TRP A 183 1.93 3.97 2.36
CA TRP A 183 1.08 5.03 2.89
C TRP A 183 0.19 4.53 4.04
N ASP A 184 -0.05 5.39 5.01
CA ASP A 184 -0.98 5.10 6.11
C ASP A 184 -2.43 5.03 5.60
N ALA A 185 -3.18 4.00 6.00
CA ALA A 185 -4.60 3.87 5.62
C ALA A 185 -5.53 4.68 6.53
N HIS A 186 -5.03 5.19 7.65
CA HIS A 186 -5.81 5.86 8.69
C HIS A 186 -5.85 7.39 8.60
N GLY A 187 -4.89 8.03 7.94
CA GLY A 187 -4.83 9.48 7.80
C GLY A 187 -5.65 10.03 6.64
N ASP A 188 -5.70 11.36 6.57
CA ASP A 188 -6.60 12.11 5.68
C ASP A 188 -5.85 12.71 4.48
N ASN A 189 -4.92 11.93 3.90
CA ASN A 189 -4.26 12.32 2.65
C ASN A 189 -5.33 12.45 1.53
N PRO A 190 -5.38 13.53 0.74
CA PRO A 190 -6.51 13.80 -0.17
C PRO A 190 -6.81 12.68 -1.17
N TRP A 191 -5.78 12.01 -1.71
CA TRP A 191 -5.95 10.89 -2.63
C TRP A 191 -6.56 9.66 -1.96
N ILE A 192 -6.26 9.42 -0.67
CA ILE A 192 -6.83 8.33 0.12
C ILE A 192 -8.32 8.58 0.36
N LEU A 193 -8.69 9.81 0.72
CA LEU A 193 -10.10 10.21 0.86
C LEU A 193 -10.86 10.08 -0.47
N LYS A 194 -10.23 10.44 -1.59
CA LYS A 194 -10.79 10.25 -2.93
C LYS A 194 -10.93 8.76 -3.30
N LEU A 195 -9.97 7.92 -2.91
CA LEU A 195 -10.05 6.47 -3.12
C LEU A 195 -11.19 5.86 -2.29
N MET A 196 -11.36 6.27 -1.03
CA MET A 196 -12.51 5.87 -0.21
C MET A 196 -13.85 6.30 -0.81
N GLN A 197 -13.93 7.49 -1.41
CA GLN A 197 -15.13 7.93 -2.13
C GLN A 197 -15.39 7.07 -3.36
N PHE A 198 -14.37 6.79 -4.18
CA PHE A 198 -14.50 5.88 -5.32
C PHE A 198 -14.97 4.46 -4.89
N ILE A 199 -14.38 3.90 -3.83
CA ILE A 199 -14.80 2.60 -3.27
C ILE A 199 -16.27 2.65 -2.86
N ARG A 200 -16.71 3.73 -2.19
CA ARG A 200 -18.11 3.95 -1.79
C ARG A 200 -19.03 4.02 -3.01
N ASP A 201 -18.65 4.78 -4.03
CA ASP A 201 -19.45 4.96 -5.25
C ASP A 201 -19.63 3.63 -5.99
N VAL A 202 -18.57 2.84 -6.16
CA VAL A 202 -18.67 1.50 -6.76
C VAL A 202 -19.45 0.55 -5.84
N TRP A 203 -19.23 0.56 -4.52
CA TRP A 203 -19.95 -0.29 -3.57
C TRP A 203 -21.48 -0.07 -3.61
N GLN A 204 -21.93 1.16 -3.83
CA GLN A 204 -23.35 1.50 -3.91
C GLN A 204 -23.95 1.25 -5.29
N ASN A 205 -23.22 1.55 -6.37
CA ASN A 205 -23.78 1.57 -7.73
C ASN A 205 -23.45 0.32 -8.57
N ARG A 206 -22.46 -0.49 -8.17
CA ARG A 206 -22.07 -1.76 -8.80
C ARG A 206 -22.08 -2.89 -7.76
N PRO A 207 -23.27 -3.33 -7.28
CA PRO A 207 -23.39 -4.41 -6.30
C PRO A 207 -22.98 -5.79 -6.84
N ASP A 208 -22.80 -5.91 -8.15
CA ASP A 208 -22.22 -7.03 -8.89
C ASP A 208 -20.70 -7.16 -8.69
N ILE A 209 -20.00 -6.06 -8.41
CA ILE A 209 -18.54 -6.05 -8.22
C ILE A 209 -18.17 -6.58 -6.82
N ARG A 210 -17.28 -7.57 -6.82
CA ARG A 210 -16.70 -8.18 -5.62
C ARG A 210 -15.35 -7.52 -5.27
N PHE A 211 -15.13 -7.18 -4.01
CA PHE A 211 -13.89 -6.50 -3.58
C PHE A 211 -12.91 -7.44 -2.87
N THR A 212 -11.62 -7.30 -3.19
CA THR A 212 -10.52 -7.78 -2.35
C THR A 212 -9.48 -6.71 -2.08
N GLY A 213 -8.71 -6.90 -1.02
CA GLY A 213 -7.65 -5.97 -0.65
C GLY A 213 -6.65 -6.59 0.30
N ILE A 214 -5.38 -6.17 0.14
CA ILE A 214 -4.21 -6.73 0.82
C ILE A 214 -3.55 -5.65 1.64
N CYS A 215 -3.27 -5.90 2.92
CA CYS A 215 -2.63 -4.94 3.83
C CYS A 215 -3.33 -3.56 3.83
N PHE A 216 -2.75 -2.52 3.21
CA PHE A 216 -3.41 -1.23 2.97
C PHE A 216 -4.79 -1.39 2.30
N GLY A 217 -4.91 -2.26 1.30
CA GLY A 217 -6.17 -2.56 0.63
C GLY A 217 -7.23 -3.13 1.56
N HIS A 218 -6.85 -4.05 2.46
CA HIS A 218 -7.74 -4.57 3.50
C HIS A 218 -8.19 -3.44 4.45
N GLN A 219 -7.25 -2.63 4.91
CA GLN A 219 -7.49 -1.52 5.83
C GLN A 219 -8.41 -0.46 5.23
N ILE A 220 -8.18 -0.03 3.98
CA ILE A 220 -8.95 1.04 3.34
C ILE A 220 -10.37 0.60 2.96
N LEU A 221 -10.56 -0.66 2.56
CA LEU A 221 -11.88 -1.25 2.37
C LEU A 221 -12.64 -1.31 3.70
N CYS A 222 -12.01 -1.82 4.76
CA CYS A 222 -12.63 -1.87 6.08
C CYS A 222 -12.96 -0.47 6.62
N ARG A 223 -12.05 0.51 6.48
CA ARG A 223 -12.26 1.93 6.86
C ARG A 223 -13.44 2.55 6.11
N THR A 224 -13.57 2.27 4.80
CA THR A 224 -14.67 2.77 3.98
C THR A 224 -16.03 2.25 4.48
N LEU A 225 -16.05 1.01 5.00
CA LEU A 225 -17.20 0.35 5.63
C LEU A 225 -17.30 0.60 7.15
N GLY A 226 -16.78 1.72 7.65
CA GLY A 226 -16.97 2.17 9.04
C GLY A 226 -16.01 1.58 10.09
N SER A 227 -14.99 0.83 9.67
CA SER A 227 -13.97 0.32 10.60
C SER A 227 -13.01 1.40 11.08
N THR A 228 -12.51 1.28 12.30
CA THR A 228 -11.35 2.07 12.76
C THR A 228 -10.06 1.41 12.30
N VAL A 229 -9.18 2.15 11.60
CA VAL A 229 -7.79 1.75 11.31
C VAL A 229 -6.85 2.64 12.11
N LYS A 230 -5.83 2.06 12.77
CA LYS A 230 -4.82 2.78 13.56
C LYS A 230 -3.48 2.04 13.57
N PRO A 231 -2.35 2.74 13.78
CA PRO A 231 -1.08 2.09 14.11
C PRO A 231 -1.17 1.40 15.48
N LYS A 232 -0.38 0.34 15.66
CA LYS A 232 -0.19 -0.30 16.97
C LYS A 232 0.36 0.71 17.98
N LYS A 233 -0.27 0.81 19.15
CA LYS A 233 0.03 1.85 20.17
C LYS A 233 1.46 1.79 20.72
N ASN A 234 2.08 0.62 20.69
CA ASN A 234 3.46 0.36 21.11
C ASN A 234 4.50 0.56 19.98
N GLY A 235 4.06 0.88 18.75
CA GLY A 235 4.96 0.98 17.59
C GLY A 235 5.45 -0.36 17.04
N GLU A 236 4.88 -1.47 17.53
CA GLU A 236 5.22 -2.83 17.11
C GLU A 236 4.66 -3.12 15.72
N TRP A 237 5.48 -3.77 14.89
CA TRP A 237 5.12 -4.22 13.56
C TRP A 237 4.87 -5.73 13.56
N GLU A 238 3.96 -6.20 12.72
CA GLU A 238 3.90 -7.61 12.32
C GLU A 238 4.74 -7.76 11.04
N LEU A 239 5.81 -8.56 11.10
CA LEU A 239 6.85 -8.64 10.05
C LEU A 239 7.18 -10.09 9.68
N SER A 240 7.22 -10.35 8.38
CA SER A 240 7.56 -11.67 7.82
C SER A 240 6.58 -12.75 8.29
N HIS A 241 7.01 -14.01 8.36
CA HIS A 241 6.14 -15.17 8.57
C HIS A 241 5.47 -15.18 9.96
N HIS A 242 4.14 -15.17 9.99
CA HIS A 242 3.33 -15.29 11.22
C HIS A 242 2.16 -16.26 11.05
N PRO A 243 1.80 -17.04 12.10
CA PRO A 243 0.59 -17.85 12.11
C PRO A 243 -0.67 -16.97 12.30
N ILE A 244 -1.71 -17.28 11.54
CA ILE A 244 -3.05 -16.71 11.65
C ILE A 244 -3.98 -17.84 12.10
N GLN A 245 -4.49 -17.72 13.32
CA GLN A 245 -5.51 -18.61 13.86
C GLN A 245 -6.83 -18.37 13.13
N LEU A 246 -7.38 -19.42 12.52
CA LEU A 246 -8.62 -19.36 11.74
C LEU A 246 -9.84 -19.38 12.66
N THR A 247 -10.90 -18.68 12.24
CA THR A 247 -12.26 -18.95 12.73
C THR A 247 -12.86 -20.12 11.95
N LYS A 248 -14.02 -20.65 12.39
CA LYS A 248 -14.71 -21.74 11.69
C LYS A 248 -14.92 -21.40 10.21
N ILE A 249 -15.47 -20.22 9.92
CA ILE A 249 -15.74 -19.80 8.54
C ILE A 249 -14.46 -19.52 7.76
N GLY A 250 -13.38 -19.04 8.37
CA GLY A 250 -12.09 -18.92 7.68
C GLY A 250 -11.54 -20.28 7.22
N ARG A 251 -11.64 -21.30 8.08
CA ARG A 251 -11.27 -22.68 7.73
C ARG A 251 -12.13 -23.24 6.58
N GLU A 252 -13.44 -22.95 6.59
CA GLU A 252 -14.37 -23.34 5.52
C GLU A 252 -14.07 -22.60 4.20
N LEU A 253 -13.84 -21.29 4.23
CA LEU A 253 -13.46 -20.47 3.07
C LEU A 253 -12.15 -20.94 2.41
N PHE A 254 -11.18 -21.38 3.21
CA PHE A 254 -9.91 -21.94 2.73
C PHE A 254 -9.99 -23.42 2.32
N ASN A 255 -11.15 -24.08 2.45
CA ASN A 255 -11.36 -25.51 2.21
C ASN A 255 -10.41 -26.42 3.04
N LEU A 256 -10.13 -26.04 4.29
CA LEU A 256 -9.18 -26.74 5.16
C LEU A 256 -9.87 -27.77 6.09
N PRO A 257 -9.23 -28.93 6.35
CA PRO A 257 -9.78 -29.97 7.22
C PRO A 257 -9.90 -29.48 8.67
N GLU A 258 -10.79 -30.08 9.47
CA GLU A 258 -11.06 -29.62 10.85
C GLU A 258 -9.83 -29.62 11.78
N THR A 259 -8.83 -30.45 11.46
CA THR A 259 -7.55 -30.52 12.17
C THR A 259 -6.64 -29.34 11.90
N GLU A 260 -6.82 -28.62 10.79
CA GLU A 260 -6.00 -27.47 10.43
C GLU A 260 -6.66 -26.19 10.95
N THR A 261 -6.10 -25.65 12.04
CA THR A 261 -6.68 -24.49 12.74
C THR A 261 -6.01 -23.18 12.36
N LYS A 262 -4.94 -23.19 11.56
CA LYS A 262 -4.18 -21.99 11.22
C LYS A 262 -3.67 -22.02 9.78
N ILE A 263 -3.36 -20.84 9.26
CA ILE A 263 -2.48 -20.66 8.10
C ILE A 263 -1.29 -19.79 8.50
N HIS A 264 -0.29 -19.65 7.64
CA HIS A 264 0.83 -18.74 7.83
C HIS A 264 0.94 -17.81 6.61
N LEU A 265 1.15 -16.52 6.85
CA LEU A 265 1.37 -15.52 5.79
C LEU A 265 2.54 -14.62 6.17
N HIS A 266 3.14 -13.97 5.18
CA HIS A 266 4.08 -12.89 5.43
C HIS A 266 3.31 -11.61 5.79
N GLN A 267 3.77 -10.92 6.82
CA GLN A 267 3.21 -9.68 7.32
C GLN A 267 4.18 -8.52 7.06
N MET A 268 3.65 -7.31 6.88
CA MET A 268 4.46 -6.10 6.63
C MET A 268 3.69 -4.84 7.06
N HIS A 269 3.23 -4.78 8.31
CA HIS A 269 2.34 -3.70 8.74
C HIS A 269 2.50 -3.25 10.21
N LEU A 270 2.28 -1.95 10.41
CA LEU A 270 2.12 -1.28 11.71
C LEU A 270 0.65 -0.90 11.96
N ASP A 271 -0.05 -0.46 10.91
CA ASP A 271 -1.48 -0.18 10.91
C ASP A 271 -2.28 -1.49 10.98
N HIS A 272 -3.42 -1.47 11.68
CA HIS A 272 -4.35 -2.59 11.72
C HIS A 272 -5.80 -2.09 11.79
N VAL A 273 -6.72 -2.95 11.34
CA VAL A 273 -8.16 -2.79 11.57
C VAL A 273 -8.46 -3.14 13.04
N VAL A 274 -8.95 -2.17 13.81
CA VAL A 274 -9.21 -2.28 15.25
C VAL A 274 -10.53 -3.01 15.53
N ASN A 275 -11.53 -2.77 14.68
CA ASN A 275 -12.84 -3.39 14.72
C ASN A 275 -13.26 -3.75 13.28
N PRO A 276 -13.89 -4.90 13.03
CA PRO A 276 -14.41 -5.20 11.70
C PRO A 276 -15.53 -4.20 11.31
N PRO A 277 -15.89 -4.15 10.01
CA PRO A 277 -17.09 -3.45 9.56
C PRO A 277 -18.34 -3.91 10.30
N SER A 278 -19.32 -3.03 10.52
CA SER A 278 -20.62 -3.41 11.05
C SER A 278 -21.75 -2.50 10.56
N PRO A 279 -23.00 -3.00 10.44
CA PRO A 279 -24.16 -2.18 10.05
C PRO A 279 -24.51 -1.06 11.04
N GLU A 280 -23.98 -1.10 12.26
CA GLU A 280 -24.12 0.00 13.23
C GLU A 280 -23.13 1.14 12.97
N ALA A 281 -22.02 0.87 12.27
CA ALA A 281 -20.93 1.81 12.03
C ALA A 281 -21.00 2.50 10.65
N THR A 282 -21.81 1.99 9.71
CA THR A 282 -21.95 2.57 8.36
C THR A 282 -23.34 2.35 7.76
N ASP A 283 -23.74 3.27 6.90
CA ASP A 283 -24.90 3.19 6.00
C ASP A 283 -24.70 2.27 4.79
N LEU A 284 -23.45 1.83 4.53
CA LEU A 284 -23.10 0.99 3.37
C LEU A 284 -23.45 -0.49 3.54
N LEU A 285 -23.77 -0.93 4.75
CA LEU A 285 -24.11 -2.31 5.06
C LEU A 285 -25.59 -2.40 5.49
N PRO A 286 -26.43 -3.18 4.80
CA PRO A 286 -27.75 -3.57 5.30
C PRO A 286 -27.70 -4.11 6.73
N LYS A 287 -28.75 -3.88 7.53
CA LYS A 287 -28.80 -4.22 8.97
C LYS A 287 -28.64 -5.71 9.28
N ASP A 288 -28.95 -6.55 8.31
CA ASP A 288 -28.85 -8.00 8.33
C ASP A 288 -27.53 -8.54 7.74
N THR A 289 -26.61 -7.65 7.34
CA THR A 289 -25.30 -8.04 6.79
C THR A 289 -24.47 -8.76 7.85
N LYS A 290 -24.19 -10.03 7.60
CA LYS A 290 -23.19 -10.79 8.34
C LYS A 290 -21.79 -10.36 7.90
N VAL A 291 -20.98 -9.95 8.87
CA VAL A 291 -19.56 -9.63 8.67
C VAL A 291 -18.74 -10.63 9.48
N HIS A 292 -17.86 -11.35 8.80
CA HIS A 292 -17.07 -12.42 9.39
C HIS A 292 -15.60 -12.02 9.42
N VAL A 293 -14.97 -12.15 10.59
CA VAL A 293 -13.50 -12.17 10.68
C VAL A 293 -13.06 -13.60 10.43
N TRP A 294 -12.27 -13.85 9.38
CA TRP A 294 -11.87 -15.21 9.03
C TRP A 294 -10.62 -15.68 9.80
N GLY A 295 -9.83 -14.77 10.36
CA GLY A 295 -8.68 -15.11 11.19
C GLY A 295 -8.13 -13.98 12.04
N THR A 296 -7.27 -14.35 12.99
CA THR A 296 -6.62 -13.46 13.98
C THR A 296 -5.19 -13.94 14.27
N SER A 297 -4.28 -13.04 14.64
CA SER A 297 -2.98 -13.40 15.25
C SER A 297 -2.89 -12.79 16.65
N ASP A 298 -1.87 -13.20 17.44
CA ASP A 298 -1.60 -12.60 18.76
C ASP A 298 -1.34 -11.07 18.67
N HIS A 299 -0.89 -10.61 17.51
CA HIS A 299 -0.62 -9.21 17.23
C HIS A 299 -1.86 -8.46 16.67
N THR A 300 -2.68 -9.10 15.84
CA THR A 300 -3.78 -8.46 15.09
C THR A 300 -5.10 -9.22 15.17
N GLY A 301 -6.12 -8.58 15.77
CA GLY A 301 -7.46 -9.16 15.98
C GLY A 301 -8.38 -9.20 14.76
N VAL A 302 -7.97 -8.63 13.61
CA VAL A 302 -8.68 -8.71 12.33
C VAL A 302 -7.65 -8.95 11.23
N GLN A 303 -7.25 -10.21 11.03
CA GLN A 303 -6.32 -10.58 9.94
C GLN A 303 -7.01 -10.63 8.57
N GLY A 304 -8.34 -10.61 8.54
CA GLY A 304 -9.09 -10.40 7.32
C GLY A 304 -10.59 -10.52 7.52
N VAL A 305 -11.35 -9.94 6.59
CA VAL A 305 -12.81 -9.81 6.67
C VAL A 305 -13.45 -10.43 5.44
N TYR A 306 -14.52 -11.19 5.67
CA TYR A 306 -15.42 -11.74 4.67
C TYR A 306 -16.84 -11.16 4.82
N ILE A 307 -17.43 -10.74 3.71
CA ILE A 307 -18.84 -10.37 3.55
C ILE A 307 -19.32 -11.04 2.26
N ARG A 308 -20.27 -11.97 2.40
CA ARG A 308 -20.78 -12.83 1.32
C ARG A 308 -21.08 -12.04 0.04
N LYS A 309 -20.54 -12.50 -1.10
CA LYS A 309 -20.64 -11.87 -2.43
C LYS A 309 -20.10 -10.44 -2.56
N ARG A 310 -19.55 -9.79 -1.52
CA ARG A 310 -19.19 -8.36 -1.55
C ARG A 310 -17.74 -8.05 -1.18
N LEU A 311 -17.17 -8.76 -0.19
CA LEU A 311 -15.82 -8.48 0.31
C LEU A 311 -15.09 -9.76 0.75
N PHE A 312 -13.85 -9.94 0.32
CA PHE A 312 -12.89 -10.86 0.93
C PHE A 312 -11.54 -10.14 1.05
N THR A 313 -11.03 -9.86 2.24
CA THR A 313 -9.78 -9.09 2.43
C THR A 313 -8.78 -9.80 3.33
N THR A 314 -7.49 -9.47 3.19
CA THR A 314 -6.40 -10.04 4.00
C THR A 314 -5.41 -8.96 4.45
N GLN A 315 -5.03 -8.97 5.73
CA GLN A 315 -4.01 -8.08 6.28
C GLN A 315 -2.59 -8.58 5.93
N GLY A 316 -2.41 -9.90 5.86
CA GLY A 316 -1.17 -10.54 5.43
C GLY A 316 -1.04 -10.62 3.90
N HIS A 317 0.20 -10.61 3.44
CA HIS A 317 0.56 -10.70 2.03
C HIS A 317 0.53 -12.15 1.57
N MET A 318 -0.30 -12.42 0.55
CA MET A 318 -0.38 -13.72 -0.11
C MET A 318 0.63 -13.85 -1.27
N GLU A 319 1.17 -12.71 -1.71
CA GLU A 319 1.99 -12.51 -2.90
C GLU A 319 3.49 -12.32 -2.62
N PHE A 320 3.87 -12.26 -1.34
CA PHE A 320 5.27 -12.05 -0.95
C PHE A 320 6.06 -13.36 -1.00
N ASP A 321 7.17 -13.36 -1.75
CA ASP A 321 8.24 -14.33 -1.65
C ASP A 321 9.39 -13.79 -0.76
N GLU A 322 10.44 -14.60 -0.57
CA GLU A 322 11.63 -14.24 0.20
C GLU A 322 12.27 -12.91 -0.25
N LYS A 323 12.35 -12.69 -1.58
CA LYS A 323 12.93 -11.46 -2.15
C LYS A 323 12.10 -10.25 -1.84
N LEU A 324 10.77 -10.34 -2.00
CA LEU A 324 9.83 -9.29 -1.66
C LEU A 324 9.91 -8.97 -0.18
N VAL A 325 9.86 -9.96 0.71
CA VAL A 325 10.01 -9.73 2.17
C VAL A 325 11.30 -8.97 2.47
N LYS A 326 12.46 -9.43 1.98
CA LYS A 326 13.76 -8.79 2.25
C LYS A 326 13.86 -7.37 1.69
N ARG A 327 13.41 -7.13 0.46
CA ARG A 327 13.36 -5.78 -0.15
C ARG A 327 12.40 -4.84 0.58
N GLN A 328 11.24 -5.34 1.02
CA GLN A 328 10.29 -4.55 1.79
C GLN A 328 10.88 -4.19 3.17
N LEU A 329 11.56 -5.11 3.86
CA LEU A 329 12.28 -4.86 5.11
C LEU A 329 13.39 -3.79 4.93
N GLU A 330 14.23 -3.92 3.91
CA GLU A 330 15.27 -2.95 3.55
C GLU A 330 14.70 -1.53 3.42
N MET A 331 13.60 -1.37 2.68
CA MET A 331 12.92 -0.08 2.52
C MET A 331 12.42 0.53 3.85
N ARG A 332 11.98 -0.29 4.83
CA ARG A 332 11.53 0.22 6.15
C ARG A 332 12.70 0.56 7.08
N VAL A 333 13.85 -0.08 6.90
CA VAL A 333 15.09 0.31 7.59
C VAL A 333 15.63 1.61 6.99
N GLU A 334 15.65 1.76 5.65
CA GLU A 334 16.03 3.02 5.00
C GLU A 334 15.13 4.21 5.39
N SER A 335 13.82 3.99 5.57
CA SER A 335 12.88 5.02 6.02
C SER A 335 12.94 5.31 7.53
N GLY A 336 13.64 4.49 8.31
CA GLY A 336 13.66 4.54 9.77
C GLY A 336 12.34 4.14 10.43
N SER A 337 11.46 3.42 9.71
CA SER A 337 10.15 2.98 10.21
C SER A 337 10.20 1.65 10.95
N VAL A 338 11.21 0.82 10.66
CA VAL A 338 11.53 -0.44 11.36
C VAL A 338 13.01 -0.38 11.78
N SER A 339 13.31 -0.83 13.01
CA SER A 339 14.70 -0.93 13.48
C SER A 339 15.45 -2.02 12.73
N LYS A 340 16.77 -1.86 12.54
CA LYS A 340 17.57 -2.87 11.85
C LYS A 340 17.45 -4.24 12.54
N GLU A 341 17.45 -4.25 13.86
CA GLU A 341 17.37 -5.48 14.67
C GLU A 341 16.08 -6.27 14.40
N ALA A 342 14.93 -5.58 14.31
CA ALA A 342 13.65 -6.21 14.00
C ALA A 342 13.57 -6.66 12.54
N ALA A 343 14.22 -5.93 11.62
CA ALA A 343 14.31 -6.32 10.22
C ALA A 343 15.22 -7.54 10.01
N ASP A 344 16.37 -7.60 10.69
CA ASP A 344 17.29 -8.73 10.65
C ASP A 344 16.58 -10.00 11.20
N GLU A 345 15.86 -9.91 12.32
CA GLU A 345 15.06 -11.02 12.89
C GLU A 345 13.93 -11.48 11.93
N ALA A 346 13.22 -10.54 11.31
CA ALA A 346 12.17 -10.86 10.35
C ALA A 346 12.73 -11.50 9.07
N ALA A 347 13.95 -11.16 8.67
CA ALA A 347 14.63 -11.72 7.51
C ALA A 347 15.04 -13.20 7.70
N GLU A 348 15.24 -13.66 8.94
CA GLU A 348 15.47 -15.09 9.26
C GLU A 348 14.25 -15.98 8.97
N ARG A 349 13.07 -15.37 8.80
CA ARG A 349 11.80 -16.05 8.49
C ARG A 349 11.28 -15.78 7.08
N ALA A 350 12.07 -15.10 6.24
CA ALA A 350 11.63 -14.63 4.93
C ALA A 350 11.50 -15.76 3.88
N ASP A 351 12.27 -16.83 4.01
CA ASP A 351 12.25 -18.01 3.12
C ASP A 351 11.29 -19.12 3.60
N TRP A 352 10.59 -18.91 4.72
CA TRP A 352 9.70 -19.90 5.30
C TRP A 352 8.44 -20.06 4.45
N MET A 353 8.10 -21.31 4.12
CA MET A 353 6.91 -21.65 3.34
C MET A 353 5.62 -21.11 3.99
N HIS A 354 4.83 -20.38 3.21
CA HIS A 354 3.59 -19.73 3.64
C HIS A 354 2.40 -20.14 2.75
N ASP A 355 1.18 -19.92 3.23
CA ASP A 355 -0.06 -20.41 2.64
C ASP A 355 -0.68 -19.42 1.63
N GLY A 356 0.13 -18.58 0.98
CA GLY A 356 -0.34 -17.51 0.08
C GLY A 356 -1.21 -18.03 -1.07
N LEU A 357 -0.86 -19.17 -1.66
CA LEU A 357 -1.65 -19.82 -2.70
C LEU A 357 -3.01 -20.34 -2.19
N VAL A 358 -3.12 -20.74 -0.91
CA VAL A 358 -4.40 -21.15 -0.29
C VAL A 358 -5.34 -19.96 -0.22
N VAL A 359 -4.83 -18.79 0.18
CA VAL A 359 -5.59 -17.53 0.23
C VAL A 359 -5.98 -17.08 -1.19
N ALA A 360 -5.04 -17.10 -2.14
CA ALA A 360 -5.32 -16.75 -3.53
C ALA A 360 -6.42 -17.63 -4.16
N LYS A 361 -6.43 -18.93 -3.88
CA LYS A 361 -7.50 -19.86 -4.30
C LYS A 361 -8.85 -19.52 -3.65
N ALA A 362 -8.88 -19.08 -2.39
CA ALA A 362 -10.11 -18.63 -1.75
C ALA A 362 -10.63 -17.31 -2.31
N VAL A 363 -9.74 -16.34 -2.58
CA VAL A 363 -10.07 -15.09 -3.27
C VAL A 363 -10.64 -15.36 -4.67
N LEU A 364 -10.07 -16.33 -5.41
CA LEU A 364 -10.58 -16.73 -6.71
C LEU A 364 -11.98 -17.37 -6.62
N ARG A 365 -12.17 -18.34 -5.72
CA ARG A 365 -13.51 -18.93 -5.46
C ARG A 365 -14.53 -17.87 -5.07
N PHE A 366 -14.11 -16.89 -4.27
CA PHE A 366 -14.93 -15.74 -3.92
C PHE A 366 -15.28 -14.87 -5.14
N PHE A 367 -14.39 -14.71 -6.12
CA PHE A 367 -14.71 -13.96 -7.33
C PHE A 367 -15.60 -14.73 -8.32
N HIS A 368 -15.42 -16.04 -8.43
CA HIS A 368 -16.24 -16.90 -9.26
C HIS A 368 -17.65 -17.15 -8.66
N GLY A 369 -17.74 -17.24 -7.33
CA GLY A 369 -18.99 -17.42 -6.58
C GLY A 369 -19.17 -18.80 -5.95
N ASP A 370 -18.14 -19.65 -5.93
CA ASP A 370 -18.19 -21.01 -5.34
C ASP A 370 -18.41 -20.99 -3.82
N ASP A 371 -18.18 -19.83 -3.20
CA ASP A 371 -18.31 -19.57 -1.77
C ASP A 371 -19.68 -18.98 -1.38
N ASP A 372 -20.56 -18.70 -2.35
CA ASP A 372 -21.85 -18.02 -2.17
C ASP A 372 -22.82 -18.74 -1.19
N GLN A 373 -22.51 -20.00 -0.88
CA GLN A 373 -23.16 -20.91 0.06
C GLN A 373 -22.86 -20.63 1.55
N TYR A 374 -21.77 -19.92 1.87
CA TYR A 374 -21.41 -19.58 3.25
C TYR A 374 -22.13 -18.30 3.69
N ASP A 375 -23.06 -18.40 4.65
CA ASP A 375 -23.95 -17.31 5.08
C ASP A 375 -23.56 -16.67 6.43
#